data_AF-A0A820QGG6-F1
#
_entry.id   AF-A0A820QGG6-F1
#
_cell.length_a   1.000
_cell.length_b   1.000
_cell.length_c   1.000
_cell.angle_alpha   90.00
_cell.angle_beta   90.00
_cell.angle_gamma   90.00
#
_symmetry.space_group_name_H-M   'P 1'
#
loop_
_entity.id
_entity.type
_entity.pdbx_description
1 polymer ?
#
loop_
_entity_poly.entity_id
_entity_poly.type
_entity_poly.pdbx_seq_one_letter_code
_entity_poly.pdbx_strand_id
1 'polypeptide(L)'
;MVDIAHDPRWGRILEGAGEDPYLGSQVAAAMVRGYQGNNISDVDTVMACFKHFGLYGAAEAGRDYNTVDMSPLRMYEFYLPPYRAAVEAGAGSVMTSFNEINGVPSTANQWLLTDLLRNQWNFTGFVVTDATAIYELIAHGLGNLQE
;
A
#
# COMPACT_ATOMS: atom_id res chain seq x y z
N MET A 1 -2.67 6.48 5.25
CA MET A 1 -1.84 6.34 4.04
C MET A 1 -0.40 6.32 4.52
N VAL A 2 0.43 5.42 4.02
CA VAL A 2 1.82 5.24 4.48
C VAL A 2 2.81 5.12 3.32
N ASP A 3 2.42 5.62 2.14
CA ASP A 3 3.27 5.57 0.95
C ASP A 3 4.45 6.53 1.13
N ILE A 4 5.66 6.02 0.89
CA ILE A 4 6.85 6.86 0.76
C ILE A 4 6.80 7.56 -0.60
N ALA A 5 7.08 8.86 -0.61
CA ALA A 5 7.11 9.66 -1.82
C ALA A 5 8.37 10.52 -1.86
N HIS A 6 9.11 10.44 -2.98
CA HIS A 6 10.31 11.23 -3.27
C HIS A 6 10.06 12.27 -4.38
N ASP A 7 8.81 12.39 -4.82
CA ASP A 7 8.44 13.29 -5.91
C ASP A 7 7.40 14.33 -5.45
N PRO A 8 7.80 15.59 -5.24
CA PRO A 8 6.90 16.62 -4.74
C PRO A 8 5.81 17.03 -5.75
N ARG A 9 5.86 16.54 -7.00
CA ARG A 9 4.82 16.78 -8.00
C ARG A 9 3.58 15.94 -7.74
N TRP A 10 3.70 14.82 -7.03
CA TRP A 10 2.58 13.95 -6.72
C TRP A 10 1.65 14.61 -5.70
N GLY A 11 0.42 14.92 -6.11
CA GLY A 11 -0.52 15.65 -5.26
C GLY A 11 -0.84 14.96 -3.93
N ARG A 12 -0.61 13.65 -3.82
CA ARG A 12 -0.94 12.87 -2.62
C ARG A 12 0.20 12.79 -1.59
N ILE A 13 1.32 13.48 -1.80
CA ILE A 13 2.37 13.60 -0.76
C ILE A 13 1.83 14.13 0.58
N LEU A 14 0.75 14.92 0.54
CA LEU A 14 0.09 15.49 1.71
C LEU A 14 -0.57 14.45 2.61
N GLU A 15 -0.83 13.24 2.11
CA GLU A 15 -1.49 12.16 2.86
C GLU A 15 -0.51 11.29 3.65
N GLY A 16 0.79 11.35 3.30
CA GLY A 16 1.84 10.50 3.84
C GLY A 16 2.66 11.16 4.95
N ALA A 17 3.75 10.49 5.32
CA ALA A 17 4.68 10.92 6.36
C ALA A 17 6.05 11.35 5.79
N GLY A 18 6.08 11.75 4.51
CA GLY A 18 7.29 12.22 3.81
C GLY A 18 8.10 11.09 3.16
N GLU A 19 9.42 11.29 3.12
CA GLU A 19 10.36 10.50 2.32
C GLU A 19 11.14 9.43 3.08
N ASP A 20 11.11 9.47 4.41
CA ASP A 20 11.97 8.65 5.27
C ASP A 20 11.28 7.35 5.70
N PRO A 21 11.86 6.17 5.40
CA PRO A 21 11.25 4.88 5.73
C PRO A 21 11.11 4.64 7.24
N TYR A 22 12.05 5.14 8.04
CA TYR A 22 12.02 4.96 9.49
C TYR A 22 10.88 5.77 10.11
N LEU A 23 10.82 7.08 9.84
CA LEU A 23 9.75 7.96 10.29
C LEU A 23 8.39 7.48 9.80
N GLY A 24 8.29 7.12 8.51
CA GLY A 24 7.07 6.58 7.94
C GLY A 24 6.59 5.32 8.67
N SER A 25 7.50 4.44 9.06
CA SER A 25 7.20 3.24 9.85
C SER A 25 6.74 3.57 11.27
N GLN A 26 7.36 4.54 11.94
CA GLN A 26 6.92 4.98 13.28
C GLN A 26 5.51 5.59 13.23
N VAL A 27 5.23 6.43 12.23
CA VAL A 27 3.91 7.03 12.02
C VAL A 27 2.88 5.95 11.69
N ALA A 28 3.19 5.01 10.79
CA ALA A 28 2.31 3.91 10.44
C ALA A 28 1.87 3.11 11.68
N ALA A 29 2.82 2.69 12.51
CA ALA A 29 2.53 1.95 13.73
C ALA A 29 1.72 2.78 14.74
N ALA A 30 2.06 4.06 14.92
CA ALA A 30 1.34 4.96 15.82
C ALA A 30 -0.12 5.15 15.39
N MET A 31 -0.37 5.36 14.10
CA MET A 31 -1.70 5.55 13.55
C MET A 31 -2.57 4.28 13.70
N VAL A 32 -2.01 3.11 13.40
CA VAL A 32 -2.73 1.83 13.56
C VAL A 32 -3.13 1.60 15.01
N ARG A 33 -2.19 1.76 15.96
CA ARG A 33 -2.47 1.60 17.39
C ARG A 33 -3.46 2.65 17.91
N GLY A 34 -3.35 3.89 17.43
CA GLY A 34 -4.27 4.97 17.79
C GLY A 34 -5.71 4.70 17.36
N TYR A 35 -5.92 4.21 16.13
CA TYR A 35 -7.25 3.88 15.63
C TYR A 35 -7.85 2.66 16.30
N GLN A 36 -7.07 1.59 16.46
CA GLN A 36 -7.60 0.28 16.89
C GLN A 36 -7.57 0.07 18.41
N GLY A 37 -6.89 0.94 19.16
CA GLY A 37 -6.71 0.79 20.60
C GLY A 37 -6.08 -0.55 20.99
N ASN A 38 -6.43 -1.04 22.18
CA ASN A 38 -6.03 -2.37 22.65
C ASN A 38 -7.05 -3.46 22.28
N ASN A 39 -8.30 -3.06 21.98
CA ASN A 39 -9.38 -3.96 21.61
C ASN A 39 -10.30 -3.27 20.59
N ILE A 40 -10.32 -3.80 19.38
CA ILE A 40 -11.12 -3.28 18.25
C ILE A 40 -12.64 -3.37 18.45
N SER A 41 -13.09 -4.07 19.51
CA SER A 41 -14.51 -4.16 19.87
C SER A 41 -14.95 -3.01 20.78
N ASP A 42 -14.02 -2.17 21.25
CA ASP A 42 -14.33 -1.03 22.11
C ASP A 42 -15.05 0.07 21.29
N VAL A 43 -16.02 0.75 21.92
CA VAL A 43 -16.96 1.68 21.26
C VAL A 43 -16.30 2.93 20.65
N ASP A 44 -15.08 3.25 21.07
CA ASP A 44 -14.29 4.40 20.65
C ASP A 44 -13.12 4.01 19.73
N THR A 45 -13.09 2.76 19.25
CA THR A 45 -12.08 2.26 18.31
C THR A 45 -12.65 2.05 16.92
N VAL A 46 -11.76 2.06 15.91
CA VAL A 46 -12.10 1.75 14.53
C VAL A 46 -11.00 0.94 13.86
N MET A 47 -11.37 0.01 12.99
CA MET A 47 -10.41 -0.78 12.23
C MET A 47 -9.54 0.11 11.33
N ALA A 48 -8.22 -0.05 11.43
CA ALA A 48 -7.30 0.63 10.53
C ALA A 48 -7.25 -0.10 9.17
N CYS A 49 -7.20 0.71 8.12
CA CYS A 49 -6.91 0.27 6.75
C CYS A 49 -5.65 0.98 6.27
N PHE A 50 -4.50 0.30 6.27
CA PHE A 50 -3.30 0.91 5.71
C PHE A 50 -3.36 0.87 4.19
N LYS A 51 -2.83 1.93 3.55
CA LYS A 51 -2.95 2.15 2.11
C LYS A 51 -1.81 3.03 1.60
N HIS A 52 -1.47 2.99 0.32
CA HIS A 52 -2.04 2.14 -0.74
C HIS A 52 -1.00 1.06 -1.08
N PHE A 53 -1.32 -0.20 -0.81
CA PHE A 53 -0.35 -1.28 -0.85
C PHE A 53 -0.14 -1.75 -2.29
N GLY A 54 1.02 -1.55 -2.92
CA GLY A 54 2.22 -0.86 -2.42
C GLY A 54 2.89 0.01 -3.46
N LEU A 55 3.85 0.81 -2.99
CA LEU A 55 4.77 1.64 -3.79
C LEU A 55 4.15 2.84 -4.51
N TYR A 56 2.89 3.17 -4.22
CA TYR A 56 2.11 4.13 -5.00
C TYR A 56 2.73 5.53 -5.11
N GLY A 57 3.43 5.98 -4.06
CA GLY A 57 4.12 7.28 -4.05
C GLY A 57 5.35 7.38 -4.97
N ALA A 58 5.72 6.29 -5.65
CA ALA A 58 6.81 6.27 -6.63
C ALA A 58 6.35 6.51 -8.07
N ALA A 59 5.10 6.94 -8.29
CA ALA A 59 4.52 7.12 -9.62
C ALA A 59 5.40 8.01 -10.51
N GLU A 60 5.72 7.52 -11.71
CA GLU A 60 6.61 8.21 -12.64
C GLU A 60 6.16 9.65 -12.91
N ALA A 61 7.14 10.57 -12.90
CA ALA A 61 6.96 12.01 -13.06
C ALA A 61 6.00 12.66 -12.03
N GLY A 62 5.69 11.98 -10.92
CA GLY A 62 4.74 12.43 -9.91
C GLY A 62 3.32 12.56 -10.44
N ARG A 63 3.00 11.92 -11.57
CA ARG A 63 1.66 11.91 -12.13
C ARG A 63 0.85 10.83 -11.41
N ASP A 64 -0.28 11.21 -10.84
CA ASP A 64 -1.10 10.26 -10.11
C ASP A 64 -1.52 9.07 -10.99
N TYR A 65 -1.61 7.89 -10.38
CA TYR A 65 -1.92 6.59 -11.02
C TYR A 65 -0.88 6.05 -12.02
N ASN A 66 0.21 6.78 -12.27
CA ASN A 66 1.18 6.42 -13.30
C ASN A 66 2.03 5.19 -12.91
N THR A 67 2.79 4.67 -13.88
CA THR A 67 3.69 3.52 -13.75
C THR A 67 4.62 3.64 -12.54
N VAL A 68 4.84 2.52 -11.85
CA VAL A 68 5.90 2.36 -10.85
C VAL A 68 6.80 1.20 -11.26
N ASP A 69 8.09 1.49 -11.41
CA ASP A 69 9.14 0.51 -11.67
C ASP A 69 10.32 0.75 -10.73
N MET A 70 10.80 -0.31 -10.08
CA MET A 70 12.02 -0.25 -9.27
C MET A 70 12.61 -1.64 -8.99
N SER A 71 13.85 -1.65 -8.51
CA SER A 71 14.49 -2.89 -8.08
C SER A 71 13.89 -3.42 -6.76
N PRO A 72 13.85 -4.75 -6.54
CA PRO A 72 13.41 -5.32 -5.27
C PRO A 72 14.18 -4.74 -4.07
N LEU A 73 15.50 -4.53 -4.19
CA LEU A 73 16.30 -3.90 -3.14
C LEU A 73 15.72 -2.54 -2.73
N ARG A 74 15.36 -1.70 -3.71
CA ARG A 74 14.77 -0.38 -3.43
C ARG A 74 13.40 -0.52 -2.77
N MET A 75 12.58 -1.48 -3.21
CA MET A 75 11.28 -1.76 -2.58
C MET A 75 11.46 -2.07 -1.10
N TYR A 76 12.29 -3.07 -0.78
CA TYR A 76 12.46 -3.57 0.59
C TYR A 76 13.14 -2.55 1.53
N GLU A 77 14.12 -1.80 1.05
CA GLU A 77 14.85 -0.84 1.89
C GLU A 77 14.08 0.47 2.10
N PHE A 78 13.37 0.97 1.08
CA PHE A 78 12.82 2.33 1.12
C PHE A 78 11.30 2.40 1.15
N TYR A 79 10.58 1.56 0.40
CA TYR A 79 9.15 1.77 0.19
C TYR A 79 8.26 0.81 0.99
N LEU A 80 8.72 -0.42 1.21
CA LEU A 80 7.98 -1.45 1.93
C LEU A 80 7.94 -1.32 3.47
N PRO A 81 8.94 -0.71 4.16
CA PRO A 81 8.98 -0.68 5.62
C PRO A 81 7.72 -0.13 6.31
N PRO A 82 7.10 0.99 5.84
CA PRO A 82 5.90 1.52 6.52
C PRO A 82 4.69 0.60 6.45
N TYR A 83 4.49 -0.13 5.34
CA TYR A 83 3.41 -1.12 5.25
C TYR A 83 3.66 -2.30 6.20
N ARG A 84 4.91 -2.78 6.26
CA ARG A 84 5.30 -3.85 7.20
C ARG A 84 5.07 -3.41 8.64
N ALA A 85 5.41 -2.17 8.99
CA ALA A 85 5.16 -1.62 10.32
C ALA A 85 3.65 -1.54 10.65
N ALA A 86 2.80 -1.24 9.66
CA ALA A 86 1.34 -1.28 9.84
C ALA A 86 0.83 -2.71 10.10
N VAL A 87 1.37 -3.71 9.39
CA VAL A 87 1.08 -5.14 9.63
C VAL A 87 1.51 -5.56 11.03
N GLU A 88 2.75 -5.25 11.42
CA GLU A 88 3.31 -5.59 12.74
C GLU A 88 2.58 -4.86 13.88
N ALA A 89 2.02 -3.68 13.62
CA ALA A 89 1.14 -2.96 14.56
C ALA A 89 -0.28 -3.55 14.67
N GLY A 90 -0.61 -4.56 13.86
CA GLY A 90 -1.86 -5.30 13.94
C GLY A 90 -3.02 -4.69 13.14
N ALA A 91 -2.76 -3.93 12.07
CA ALA A 91 -3.83 -3.37 11.25
C ALA A 91 -4.82 -4.46 10.78
N GLY A 92 -6.12 -4.18 10.84
CA GLY A 92 -7.17 -5.16 10.50
C GLY A 92 -7.42 -5.32 8.99
N SER A 93 -7.04 -4.32 8.19
CA SER A 93 -7.23 -4.36 6.74
C SER A 93 -6.14 -3.62 5.97
N VAL A 94 -6.03 -3.91 4.68
CA VAL A 94 -5.15 -3.24 3.73
C VAL A 94 -5.91 -2.92 2.45
N MET A 95 -5.64 -1.75 1.88
CA MET A 95 -6.16 -1.34 0.57
C MET A 95 -5.10 -1.48 -0.51
N THR A 96 -5.43 -2.07 -1.65
CA THR A 96 -4.53 -2.15 -2.82
C THR A 96 -4.23 -0.76 -3.38
N SER A 97 -3.23 -0.65 -4.26
CA SER A 97 -2.95 0.58 -5.01
C SER A 97 -3.37 0.47 -6.47
N PHE A 98 -3.42 1.62 -7.14
CA PHE A 98 -3.75 1.73 -8.56
C PHE A 98 -2.59 1.38 -9.47
N ASN A 99 -1.36 1.71 -9.07
CA ASN A 99 -0.20 1.53 -9.93
C ASN A 99 0.09 0.05 -10.22
N GLU A 100 0.72 -0.18 -11.37
CA GLU A 100 1.51 -1.40 -11.60
C GLU A 100 2.83 -1.35 -10.85
N ILE A 101 3.34 -2.53 -10.49
CA ILE A 101 4.66 -2.71 -9.90
C ILE A 101 5.43 -3.60 -10.87
N ASN A 102 6.41 -3.01 -11.56
CA ASN A 102 7.22 -3.69 -12.57
C ASN A 102 6.34 -4.43 -13.61
N GLY A 103 5.28 -3.76 -14.08
CA GLY A 103 4.37 -4.27 -15.12
C GLY A 103 3.18 -5.11 -14.64
N VAL A 104 3.00 -5.31 -13.32
CA VAL A 104 1.81 -6.01 -12.77
C VAL A 104 1.02 -5.08 -11.84
N PRO A 105 -0.22 -4.69 -12.20
CA PRO A 105 -1.14 -3.92 -11.33
C PRO A 105 -1.22 -4.50 -9.93
N SER A 106 -1.10 -3.66 -8.90
CA SER A 106 -1.08 -4.11 -7.50
C SER A 106 -2.27 -5.00 -7.15
N THR A 107 -3.47 -4.63 -7.61
CA THR A 107 -4.72 -5.40 -7.40
C THR A 107 -4.69 -6.82 -7.99
N ALA A 108 -3.84 -7.08 -8.99
CA ALA A 108 -3.66 -8.40 -9.62
C ALA A 108 -2.31 -9.06 -9.28
N ASN A 109 -1.54 -8.49 -8.34
CA ASN A 109 -0.16 -8.90 -8.10
C ASN A 109 -0.07 -9.99 -7.01
N GLN A 110 0.05 -11.25 -7.42
CA GLN A 110 0.14 -12.40 -6.51
C GLN A 110 1.37 -12.33 -5.59
N TRP A 111 2.52 -11.90 -6.10
CA TRP A 111 3.72 -11.74 -5.28
C TRP A 111 3.47 -10.73 -4.15
N LEU A 112 2.83 -9.61 -4.45
CA LEU A 112 2.56 -8.57 -3.46
C LEU A 112 1.52 -9.03 -2.42
N LEU A 113 0.36 -9.49 -2.89
CA LEU A 113 -0.82 -9.72 -2.04
C LEU A 113 -0.81 -11.06 -1.31
N THR A 114 -0.04 -12.04 -1.81
CA THR A 114 0.04 -13.38 -1.23
C THR A 114 1.45 -13.67 -0.74
N ASP A 115 2.45 -13.64 -1.61
CA ASP A 115 3.79 -14.11 -1.23
C ASP A 115 4.47 -13.18 -0.23
N LEU A 116 4.33 -11.87 -0.39
CA LEU A 116 4.86 -10.88 0.54
C LEU A 116 3.91 -10.69 1.73
N LEU A 117 2.69 -10.22 1.48
CA LEU A 117 1.77 -9.81 2.54
C LEU A 117 1.35 -10.98 3.45
N ARG A 118 0.99 -12.14 2.87
CA ARG A 118 0.48 -13.28 3.65
C ARG A 118 1.62 -14.19 4.08
N ASN A 119 2.43 -14.65 3.14
CA ASN A 119 3.41 -15.72 3.43
C ASN A 119 4.65 -15.19 4.15
N GLN A 120 5.17 -14.03 3.78
CA GLN A 120 6.35 -13.45 4.44
C GLN A 120 5.99 -12.61 5.67
N TRP A 121 4.95 -11.78 5.59
CA TRP A 121 4.58 -10.86 6.69
C TRP A 121 3.49 -11.40 7.61
N ASN A 122 2.91 -12.57 7.33
CA ASN A 122 1.89 -13.22 8.14
C ASN A 122 0.66 -12.33 8.42
N PHE A 123 0.28 -11.47 7.48
CA PHE A 123 -0.92 -10.63 7.63
C PHE A 123 -2.19 -11.49 7.65
N THR A 124 -3.00 -11.35 8.70
CA THR A 124 -4.21 -12.16 8.93
C THR A 124 -5.52 -11.41 8.68
N GLY A 125 -5.48 -10.10 8.43
CA GLY A 125 -6.65 -9.28 8.12
C GLY A 125 -7.23 -9.53 6.72
N PHE A 126 -8.03 -8.61 6.19
CA PHE A 126 -8.55 -8.70 4.82
C PHE A 126 -7.97 -7.63 3.89
N VAL A 127 -8.00 -7.92 2.60
CA VAL A 127 -7.60 -6.98 1.54
C VAL A 127 -8.88 -6.40 0.95
N VAL A 128 -8.94 -5.08 0.83
CA VAL A 128 -9.96 -4.36 0.07
C VAL A 128 -9.29 -3.73 -1.15
N THR A 129 -9.98 -3.69 -2.29
CA THR A 129 -9.43 -2.99 -3.46
C THR A 129 -9.61 -1.49 -3.28
N ASP A 130 -8.74 -0.68 -3.87
CA ASP A 130 -9.07 0.74 -4.05
C ASP A 130 -10.33 0.87 -4.94
N ALA A 131 -10.90 2.08 -4.97
CA ALA A 131 -12.11 2.38 -5.72
C ALA A 131 -11.96 1.91 -7.18
N THR A 132 -12.86 1.01 -7.62
CA THR A 132 -12.89 0.47 -8.99
C THR A 132 -11.62 -0.21 -9.50
N ALA A 133 -10.61 -0.46 -8.67
CA ALA A 133 -9.30 -0.96 -9.12
C ALA A 133 -9.36 -2.32 -9.87
N ILE A 134 -10.39 -3.15 -9.60
CA ILE A 134 -10.64 -4.37 -10.39
C ILE A 134 -11.04 -4.04 -11.83
N TYR A 135 -11.93 -3.07 -12.04
CA TYR A 135 -12.38 -2.67 -13.38
C TYR A 135 -11.25 -2.00 -14.16
N GLU A 136 -10.36 -1.29 -13.47
CA GLU A 136 -9.21 -0.62 -14.07
C GLU A 136 -8.15 -1.60 -14.60
N LEU A 137 -8.19 -2.87 -14.20
CA LEU A 137 -7.38 -3.92 -14.83
C LEU A 137 -7.60 -4.01 -16.34
N ILE A 138 -8.79 -3.64 -16.85
CA ILE A 138 -9.04 -3.52 -18.29
C ILE A 138 -8.13 -2.46 -18.92
N ALA A 139 -8.03 -1.28 -18.30
CA ALA A 139 -7.19 -0.19 -18.80
C ALA A 139 -5.69 -0.52 -18.70
N HIS A 140 -5.29 -1.31 -17.71
CA HIS A 140 -3.93 -1.87 -17.60
C HIS A 140 -3.65 -3.01 -18.61
N GLY A 141 -4.63 -3.43 -19.41
CA GLY A 141 -4.45 -4.50 -20.40
C GLY A 141 -4.56 -5.93 -19.85
N LEU A 142 -5.08 -6.10 -18.64
CA LEU A 142 -5.36 -7.40 -18.01
C LEU A 142 -6.86 -7.80 -18.05
N GLY A 143 -7.71 -6.95 -18.63
CA GLY A 143 -9.15 -7.16 -18.70
C GLY A 143 -9.67 -7.12 -20.14
N ASN A 144 -10.34 -8.20 -20.52
CA ASN A 144 -10.63 -8.67 -21.88
C ASN A 144 -9.43 -9.39 -22.54
N LEU A 145 -9.52 -10.72 -22.59
CA LEU A 145 -8.94 -11.45 -23.70
C LEU A 145 -9.77 -11.00 -24.91
N GLN A 146 -9.24 -10.13 -25.78
CA GLN A 146 -9.71 -10.14 -27.15
C GLN A 146 -9.28 -11.49 -27.71
N GLU A 147 -10.24 -12.42 -27.86
CA GLU A 147 -10.06 -13.62 -28.67
C GLU A 147 -9.57 -13.26 -30.09
#